data_AF-A0A2H3AV21-F1
#
_entry.id   AF-A0A2H3AV21-F1
#
_cell.length_a   1.000
_cell.length_b   1.000
_cell.length_c   1.000
_cell.angle_alpha   90.00
_cell.angle_beta   90.00
_cell.angle_gamma   90.00
#
_symmetry.space_group_name_H-M   'P 1'
#
loop_
_entity.id
_entity.type
_entity.pdbx_description
1 polymer ?
#
loop_
_entity_poly.entity_id
_entity_poly.type
_entity_poly.pdbx_seq_one_letter_code
_entity_poly.pdbx_strand_id
1 'polypeptide(L)'
;FWDDALTDDEINLLCGVYKVDTGRRIGNEPQLTLLSWFPKPAAWELSGLNIGFWSSDCESWYQSRLAEINSPNAVLRSTNQWRHSLRFLRRSQKVAEVNERLAGEYLQDIGTLGA
;
A
#
# COMPACT_ATOMS: atom_id res chain seq x y z
N PHE A 1 20.26 -14.45 -3.13
CA PHE A 1 19.49 -13.20 -3.03
C PHE A 1 18.70 -13.09 -4.32
N TRP A 2 17.39 -13.31 -4.26
CA TRP A 2 16.53 -13.27 -5.44
C TRP A 2 16.09 -11.83 -5.69
N ASP A 3 16.19 -11.39 -6.93
CA ASP A 3 15.91 -10.04 -7.45
C ASP A 3 14.41 -9.83 -7.72
N ASP A 4 13.55 -10.39 -6.87
CA ASP A 4 12.08 -10.40 -7.08
C ASP A 4 11.40 -9.11 -6.57
N ALA A 5 12.18 -8.09 -6.25
CA ALA A 5 11.65 -6.82 -5.76
C ALA A 5 11.25 -5.95 -6.95
N LEU A 6 9.98 -5.55 -7.00
CA LEU A 6 9.51 -4.58 -7.99
C LEU A 6 10.28 -3.26 -7.86
N THR A 7 10.75 -2.75 -8.99
CA THR A 7 11.31 -1.40 -9.07
C THR A 7 10.22 -0.35 -8.83
N ASP A 8 10.62 0.85 -8.44
CA ASP A 8 9.67 1.96 -8.24
C ASP A 8 8.86 2.28 -9.50
N ASP A 9 9.44 2.11 -10.69
CA ASP A 9 8.76 2.34 -11.96
C ASP A 9 7.73 1.26 -12.27
N GLU A 10 8.01 0.00 -11.95
CA GLU A 10 7.02 -1.08 -12.05
C GLU A 10 5.88 -0.89 -11.04
N ILE A 11 6.19 -0.48 -9.80
CA ILE A 11 5.17 -0.09 -8.82
C ILE A 11 4.33 1.07 -9.35
N ASN A 12 4.97 2.10 -9.94
CA ASN A 12 4.27 3.24 -10.52
C ASN A 12 3.31 2.80 -11.64
N LEU A 13 3.77 1.90 -12.51
CA LEU A 13 2.97 1.34 -13.59
C LEU A 13 1.77 0.56 -13.07
N LEU A 14 2.00 -0.40 -12.15
CA LEU A 14 0.96 -1.26 -11.60
C LEU A 14 -0.08 -0.47 -10.79
N CYS A 15 0.35 0.54 -10.03
CA CYS A 15 -0.57 1.38 -9.24
C CYS A 15 -1.27 2.47 -10.08
N GLY A 16 -0.92 2.61 -11.36
CA GLY A 16 -1.47 3.62 -12.26
C GLY A 16 -1.15 5.04 -11.80
N VAL A 17 0.14 5.35 -11.60
CA VAL A 17 0.61 6.66 -11.14
C VAL A 17 0.70 7.66 -12.29
N TYR A 18 0.17 8.86 -12.06
CA TYR A 18 0.24 10.01 -12.94
C TYR A 18 1.06 11.13 -12.28
N LYS A 19 1.93 11.78 -13.07
CA LYS A 19 2.56 13.05 -12.71
C LYS A 19 1.65 14.18 -13.16
N VAL A 20 1.13 14.95 -12.22
CA VAL A 20 0.16 16.02 -12.49
C VAL A 20 0.76 17.36 -12.07
N ASP A 21 0.72 18.33 -12.97
CA ASP A 21 1.13 19.71 -12.67
C ASP A 21 0.11 20.35 -11.71
N THR A 22 0.59 20.90 -10.59
CA THR A 22 -0.27 21.53 -9.58
C THR A 22 -0.62 22.98 -9.92
N GLY A 23 -0.08 23.51 -11.03
CA GLY A 23 -0.20 24.93 -11.42
C GLY A 23 0.65 25.86 -10.56
N ARG A 24 1.42 25.33 -9.59
CA ARG A 24 2.35 26.09 -8.76
C ARG A 24 3.76 25.97 -9.33
N ARG A 25 4.62 26.94 -9.04
CA ARG A 25 6.02 26.92 -9.46
C ARG A 25 6.97 26.86 -8.27
N ILE A 26 8.07 26.13 -8.43
CA ILE A 26 9.22 26.15 -7.54
C ILE A 26 10.38 26.72 -8.36
N GLY A 27 10.68 28.01 -8.18
CA GLY A 27 11.55 28.73 -9.10
C GLY A 27 10.95 28.77 -10.51
N ASN A 28 11.72 28.32 -11.51
CA ASN A 28 11.28 28.24 -12.91
C ASN A 28 10.59 26.92 -13.28
N GLU A 29 10.55 25.95 -12.37
CA GLU A 29 10.02 24.61 -12.67
C GLU A 29 8.56 24.46 -12.15
N PRO A 30 7.69 23.75 -12.89
CA PRO A 30 6.36 23.40 -12.41
C PRO A 30 6.47 22.44 -11.22
N GLN A 31 5.67 22.68 -10.19
CA GLN A 31 5.50 21.73 -9.11
C GLN A 31 4.61 20.59 -9.59
N LEU A 32 5.14 19.37 -9.56
CA LEU A 32 4.39 18.16 -9.88
C LEU A 32 3.92 17.46 -8.61
N THR A 33 2.77 16.81 -8.70
CA THR A 33 2.27 15.87 -7.70
C THR A 33 2.08 14.49 -8.31
N LEU A 34 2.20 13.45 -7.49
CA LEU A 34 1.93 12.07 -7.88
C LEU A 34 0.55 11.67 -7.39
N LEU A 35 -0.33 11.31 -8.32
CA LEU A 35 -1.64 10.75 -8.03
C LEU A 35 -1.76 9.35 -8.61
N SER A 36 -2.52 8.46 -7.98
CA SER A 36 -2.62 7.06 -8.42
C SER A 36 -4.03 6.48 -8.30
N TRP A 37 -4.30 5.44 -9.09
CA TRP A 37 -5.56 4.70 -9.05
C TRP A 37 -5.66 3.74 -7.88
N PHE A 38 -4.54 3.10 -7.54
CA PHE A 38 -4.37 2.20 -6.39
C PHE A 38 -3.29 2.70 -5.43
N PRO A 39 -3.35 2.31 -4.14
CA PRO A 39 -2.31 2.66 -3.17
C PRO A 39 -1.00 1.94 -3.51
N LYS A 40 0.12 2.62 -3.31
CA LYS A 40 1.45 2.02 -3.36
C LYS A 40 1.69 1.09 -2.15
N PRO A 41 2.65 0.14 -2.23
CA PRO A 41 2.99 -0.76 -1.12
C PRO A 41 3.17 -0.05 0.22
N ALA A 42 3.94 1.04 0.27
CA ALA A 42 4.17 1.82 1.50
C ALA A 42 2.90 2.43 2.13
N ALA A 43 1.82 2.64 1.36
CA ALA A 43 0.53 3.07 1.90
C ALA A 43 -0.33 1.88 2.34
N TRP A 44 -0.23 0.75 1.63
CA TRP A 44 -0.93 -0.49 1.94
C TRP A 44 -0.39 -1.16 3.20
N GLU A 45 0.92 -1.19 3.39
CA GLU A 45 1.61 -1.78 4.55
C GLU A 45 1.14 -1.18 5.88
N LEU A 46 0.81 0.11 5.87
CA LEU A 46 0.31 0.85 7.03
C LEU A 46 -1.20 0.71 7.23
N SER A 47 -1.87 -0.06 6.37
CA SER A 47 -3.30 -0.32 6.47
C SER A 47 -3.57 -1.52 7.37
N GLY A 48 -4.78 -1.57 7.93
CA GLY A 48 -5.25 -2.77 8.61
C GLY A 48 -5.63 -3.93 7.72
N LEU A 49 -5.52 -3.78 6.40
CA LEU A 49 -5.75 -4.85 5.43
C LEU A 49 -4.48 -5.65 5.16
N ASN A 50 -3.31 -5.10 5.53
CA ASN A 50 -2.05 -5.81 5.43
C ASN A 50 -1.87 -6.77 6.61
N ILE A 51 -2.50 -7.94 6.53
CA ILE A 51 -2.45 -8.99 7.57
C ILE A 51 -1.74 -10.27 7.09
N GLY A 52 -0.94 -10.18 6.02
CA GLY A 52 -0.14 -11.28 5.48
C GLY A 52 -0.89 -12.21 4.50
N PHE A 53 -2.18 -12.00 4.27
CA PHE A 53 -2.95 -12.72 3.24
C PHE A 53 -4.10 -11.87 2.70
N TRP A 54 -4.65 -12.27 1.54
CA TRP A 54 -5.82 -11.63 0.95
C TRP A 54 -7.10 -12.09 1.66
N SER A 55 -7.64 -11.23 2.55
CA SER A 55 -8.85 -11.53 3.31
C SER A 55 -10.12 -11.08 2.58
N SER A 56 -11.28 -11.49 3.11
CA SER A 56 -12.58 -10.99 2.63
C SER A 56 -12.69 -9.46 2.69
N ASP A 57 -12.02 -8.82 3.66
CA ASP A 57 -12.01 -7.37 3.79
C ASP A 57 -11.14 -6.73 2.69
N CYS A 58 -10.02 -7.38 2.31
CA CYS A 58 -9.19 -6.95 1.18
C CYS A 58 -10.01 -6.98 -0.12
N GLU A 59 -10.72 -8.08 -0.37
CA GLU A 59 -11.58 -8.22 -1.55
C GLU A 59 -12.69 -7.17 -1.57
N SER A 60 -13.39 -6.98 -0.45
CA SER A 60 -14.47 -5.98 -0.33
C SER A 60 -13.96 -4.56 -0.59
N TRP A 61 -12.78 -4.23 -0.07
CA TRP A 61 -12.11 -2.95 -0.33
C TRP A 61 -11.74 -2.80 -1.80
N TYR A 62 -11.17 -3.84 -2.43
CA TYR A 62 -10.74 -3.81 -3.82
C TYR A 62 -11.92 -3.59 -4.77
N GLN A 63 -13.00 -4.35 -4.58
CA GLN A 63 -14.23 -4.21 -5.36
C GLN A 63 -14.86 -2.82 -5.19
N SER A 64 -14.91 -2.30 -3.96
CA SER A 64 -15.38 -0.94 -3.69
C SER A 64 -14.53 0.10 -4.44
N ARG A 65 -13.21 -0.07 -4.44
CA ARG A 65 -12.31 0.83 -5.16
C ARG A 65 -12.48 0.74 -6.67
N LEU A 66 -12.62 -0.46 -7.23
CA LEU A 66 -12.92 -0.63 -8.66
C LEU A 66 -14.23 0.06 -9.06
N ALA A 67 -15.27 -0.05 -8.24
CA ALA A 67 -16.53 0.64 -8.48
C ALA A 67 -16.36 2.16 -8.48
N GLU A 68 -15.58 2.72 -7.54
CA GLU A 68 -15.25 4.15 -7.53
C GLU A 68 -14.51 4.59 -8.80
N ILE A 69 -13.52 3.80 -9.27
CA ILE A 69 -12.72 4.10 -10.47
C ILE A 69 -13.60 4.10 -11.73
N ASN A 70 -14.59 3.21 -11.79
CA ASN A 70 -15.52 3.14 -12.92
C ASN A 70 -16.67 4.15 -12.83
N SER A 71 -16.74 4.95 -11.75
CA SER A 71 -17.76 5.98 -11.58
C SER A 71 -17.42 7.24 -12.38
N PRO A 72 -18.41 8.05 -12.79
CA PRO A 72 -18.16 9.33 -13.49
C PRO A 72 -17.40 10.35 -12.62
N ASN A 73 -17.36 10.14 -11.30
CA ASN A 73 -16.66 10.99 -10.35
C ASN A 73 -15.34 10.36 -9.89
N ALA A 74 -14.72 9.51 -10.70
CA ALA A 74 -13.48 8.84 -10.35
C ALA A 74 -12.36 9.86 -10.04
N VAL A 75 -11.75 9.72 -8.87
CA VAL A 75 -10.66 10.60 -8.42
C VAL A 75 -9.38 9.79 -8.15
N LEU A 76 -8.30 10.23 -8.77
CA LEU A 76 -6.93 9.80 -8.43
C LEU A 76 -6.55 10.34 -7.05
N ARG A 77 -5.85 9.53 -6.26
CA ARG A 77 -5.48 9.91 -4.89
C ARG A 77 -3.97 10.10 -4.78
N SER A 78 -3.58 11.11 -4.02
CA SER A 78 -2.20 11.31 -3.56
C SER A 78 -1.83 10.32 -2.45
N THR A 79 -0.53 10.19 -2.17
CA THR A 79 -0.02 9.36 -1.06
C THR A 79 -0.69 9.66 0.28
N ASN A 80 -0.93 10.93 0.60
CA ASN A 80 -1.56 11.32 1.86
C ASN A 80 -3.05 10.94 1.89
N GLN A 81 -3.77 11.10 0.79
CA GLN A 81 -5.17 10.68 0.69
C GLN A 81 -5.31 9.17 0.85
N TRP A 82 -4.37 8.38 0.28
CA TRP A 82 -4.32 6.94 0.51
C TRP A 82 -4.14 6.59 1.98
N ARG A 83 -3.12 7.16 2.62
CA ARG A 83 -2.85 6.95 4.05
C ARG A 83 -4.07 7.26 4.91
N HIS A 84 -4.80 8.34 4.62
CA HIS A 84 -6.02 8.69 5.35
C HIS A 84 -7.16 7.69 5.09
N SER A 85 -7.38 7.29 3.84
CA SER A 85 -8.46 6.36 3.48
C SER A 85 -8.27 4.96 4.07
N LEU A 86 -7.03 4.54 4.26
CA LEU A 86 -6.67 3.22 4.79
C LEU A 86 -6.50 3.22 6.33
N ARG A 87 -6.53 4.39 6.98
CA ARG A 87 -6.22 4.55 8.42
C ARG A 87 -7.24 3.93 9.37
N PHE A 88 -8.49 3.77 8.94
CA PHE A 88 -9.58 3.33 9.82
C PHE A 88 -9.52 1.84 10.22
N LEU A 89 -8.55 1.08 9.71
CA LEU A 89 -8.51 -0.38 9.81
C LEU A 89 -7.47 -0.91 10.83
N ARG A 90 -6.80 -0.04 11.60
CA ARG A 90 -5.58 -0.35 12.40
C ARG A 90 -5.62 -1.49 13.42
N ARG A 91 -6.79 -1.89 13.94
CA ARG A 91 -6.83 -2.91 15.01
C ARG A 91 -6.23 -4.25 14.55
N SER A 92 -6.45 -4.62 13.29
CA SER A 92 -5.94 -5.84 12.69
C SER A 92 -4.42 -5.81 12.48
N GLN A 93 -3.85 -4.63 12.21
CA GLN A 93 -2.42 -4.45 12.00
C GLN A 93 -1.60 -4.84 13.25
N LYS A 94 -2.05 -4.40 14.43
CA LYS A 94 -1.37 -4.73 15.69
C LYS A 94 -1.34 -6.24 15.96
N VAL A 95 -2.41 -6.95 15.59
CA VAL A 95 -2.45 -8.41 15.71
C VAL A 95 -1.48 -9.07 14.73
N ALA A 96 -1.44 -8.60 13.48
CA ALA A 96 -0.52 -9.09 12.46
C ALA A 96 0.96 -8.88 12.86
N GLU A 97 1.33 -7.69 13.34
CA GLU A 97 2.69 -7.39 13.82
C GLU A 97 3.12 -8.33 14.96
N VAL A 98 2.22 -8.57 15.93
CA VAL A 98 2.49 -9.49 17.03
C VAL A 98 2.63 -10.92 16.52
N ASN A 99 1.79 -11.33 15.58
CA ASN A 99 1.85 -12.67 14.99
C ASN A 99 3.15 -12.88 14.20
N GLU A 100 3.57 -11.92 13.38
CA GLU A 100 4.84 -11.98 12.64
C GLU A 100 6.05 -12.05 13.58
N ARG A 101 6.05 -11.26 14.65
CA ARG A 101 7.10 -11.32 15.68
C ARG A 101 7.19 -12.70 16.33
N LEU A 102 6.05 -13.24 16.80
CA LEU A 102 6.01 -14.55 17.45
C LEU A 102 6.37 -15.69 16.49
N ALA A 103 5.95 -15.60 15.23
CA ALA A 103 6.34 -16.56 14.19
C ALA A 103 7.86 -16.50 13.93
N GLY A 104 8.46 -15.31 13.91
CA GLY A 104 9.90 -15.13 13.80
C GLY A 104 10.67 -15.76 14.97
N GLU A 105 10.21 -15.54 16.20
CA GLU A 105 10.78 -16.15 17.42
C GLU A 105 10.70 -17.68 17.36
N TYR A 106 9.55 -18.24 16.98
CA TYR A 106 9.36 -19.69 16.83
C TYR A 106 10.32 -20.32 15.80
N LEU A 107 10.49 -19.68 14.64
CA LEU A 107 11.41 -20.18 13.60
C LEU A 107 12.87 -20.15 14.06
N GLN A 108 13.26 -19.16 14.88
CA GLN A 108 14.59 -19.10 15.46
C GLN A 108 14.82 -20.24 16.46
N ASP A 109 13.86 -20.49 17.35
CA ASP A 109 13.95 -21.55 18.37
C ASP A 109 14.03 -22.96 17.77
N ILE A 110 13.31 -23.24 16.69
CA ILE A 110 13.45 -24.54 15.98
C ILE A 110 14.83 -24.66 15.32
N GLY A 111 15.36 -23.55 14.81
CA GLY A 111 16.69 -23.51 14.20
C GLY A 111 17.83 -23.78 15.19
N THR A 112 17.68 -23.37 16.45
CA THR A 112 18.67 -23.63 17.53
C THR A 112 18.56 -25.00 18.17
N LEU A 113 17.37 -25.63 18.17
CA LEU A 113 17.19 -27.01 18.65
C LEU A 113 17.65 -28.08 17.64
N GLY A 114 17.92 -27.70 16.40
CA GLY A 114 18.41 -28.57 15.33
C GLY A 114 19.92 -28.52 15.05
N ALA A 115 20.70 -27.78 15.83
CA ALA A 115 22.16 -27.64 15.73
C ALA A 115 22.86 -28.21 16.96
#